data_AF-A0A9E3DQ89-F1
#
_entry.id   AF-A0A9E3DQ89-F1
#
_cell.length_a   1.000
_cell.length_b   1.000
_cell.length_c   1.000
_cell.angle_alpha   90.00
_cell.angle_beta   90.00
_cell.angle_gamma   90.00
#
_symmetry.space_group_name_H-M   'P 1'
#
loop_
_entity.id
_entity.type
_entity.pdbx_description
1 polymer ?
#
loop_
_entity_poly.entity_id
_entity_poly.type
_entity_poly.pdbx_seq_one_letter_code
_entity_poly.pdbx_strand_id
1 'polypeptide(L)'
;MLILPDDTERDEDTLRALVVRAIGRSDLDVDIITTGRWEVTAAMAERYTQGRVFLAGDAAHTLPPSRGGYGANTGIEDAHNLAWKLAAVLSGESAPALLDTYEAERRPVAWLCYQQLFAHADGRAAMVPTEEGPILDDNAMAFGILYRSAAVLDVPEGLPPAARPDEWAGQPGTRAPHLWLTGDTNRLSTLDLFQRGWVLLAENDAWFAAAEQAAERTGVTVTCHQIGGRLHPDSPDTFRRAFGLCPDGATLVRPDGYIAWRSRDLPARPADTLTQALGRMSFAVGRVSGAEAW
;
A
#
# COMPACT_ATOMS: atom_id res chain seq x y z
N MET A 1 -24.27 15.68 -1.75
CA MET A 1 -24.75 14.77 -2.80
C MET A 1 -26.07 14.17 -2.34
N LEU A 2 -27.15 14.35 -3.10
CA LEU A 2 -28.45 13.73 -2.81
C LEU A 2 -28.57 12.50 -3.71
N ILE A 3 -28.64 11.31 -3.12
CA ILE A 3 -28.88 10.05 -3.85
C ILE A 3 -30.36 9.71 -3.72
N LEU A 4 -31.02 9.52 -4.86
CA LEU A 4 -32.41 9.08 -4.92
C LEU A 4 -32.44 7.56 -5.11
N PRO A 5 -33.38 6.84 -4.47
CA PRO A 5 -33.38 5.38 -4.46
C PRO A 5 -33.96 4.75 -5.73
N ASP A 6 -34.49 5.56 -6.64
CA ASP A 6 -35.12 5.13 -7.88
C ASP A 6 -34.44 5.75 -9.09
N ASP A 7 -34.69 5.15 -10.25
CA ASP A 7 -34.12 5.57 -11.53
C ASP A 7 -35.05 6.50 -12.32
N THR A 8 -35.88 7.27 -11.61
CA THR A 8 -36.84 8.19 -12.23
C THR A 8 -36.15 9.50 -12.61
N GLU A 9 -36.17 9.84 -13.89
CA GLU A 9 -35.78 11.16 -14.36
C GLU A 9 -36.74 12.24 -13.82
N ARG A 10 -36.16 13.35 -13.37
CA ARG A 10 -36.88 14.46 -12.75
C ARG A 10 -36.40 15.75 -13.39
N ASP A 11 -37.32 16.68 -13.59
CA ASP A 11 -36.98 18.03 -14.02
C ASP A 11 -36.21 18.81 -12.94
N GLU A 12 -35.61 19.92 -13.35
CA GLU A 12 -34.77 20.75 -12.48
C GLU A 12 -35.55 21.31 -11.28
N ASP A 13 -36.80 21.72 -11.48
CA ASP A 13 -37.65 22.27 -10.43
C ASP A 13 -37.93 21.23 -9.33
N THR A 14 -38.24 19.99 -9.72
CA THR A 14 -38.43 18.88 -8.78
C THR A 14 -37.15 18.58 -8.02
N LEU A 15 -36.01 18.53 -8.70
CA LEU A 15 -34.71 18.29 -8.08
C LEU A 15 -34.35 19.41 -7.09
N ARG A 16 -34.57 20.67 -7.48
CA ARG A 16 -34.36 21.85 -6.63
C ARG A 16 -35.24 21.79 -5.39
N ALA A 17 -36.51 21.44 -5.53
CA ALA A 17 -37.43 21.25 -4.40
C ALA A 17 -36.97 20.13 -3.46
N LEU A 18 -36.44 19.03 -3.99
CA LEU A 18 -35.87 17.93 -3.19
C LEU A 18 -34.61 18.37 -2.43
N VAL A 19 -33.72 19.14 -3.07
CA VAL A 19 -32.52 19.71 -2.44
C VAL A 19 -32.91 20.68 -1.32
N VAL A 20 -33.83 21.63 -1.59
CA VAL A 20 -34.36 22.57 -0.58
C VAL A 20 -34.97 21.81 0.61
N ARG A 21 -35.73 20.74 0.35
CA ARG A 21 -36.31 19.88 1.39
C ARG A 21 -35.22 19.19 2.21
N ALA A 22 -34.19 18.66 1.56
CA ALA A 22 -33.08 17.99 2.24
C ALA A 22 -32.24 18.95 3.10
N ILE A 23 -32.06 20.20 2.65
CA ILE A 23 -31.35 21.24 3.40
C ILE A 23 -32.22 21.80 4.54
N GLY A 24 -33.55 21.83 4.35
CA GLY A 24 -34.50 22.43 5.30
C GLY A 24 -34.54 23.96 5.24
N ARG A 25 -34.02 24.57 4.16
CA ARG A 25 -33.98 26.03 3.94
C ARG A 25 -34.34 26.37 2.51
N SER A 26 -35.28 27.29 2.34
CA SER A 26 -35.79 27.75 1.04
C SER A 26 -35.24 29.11 0.61
N ASP A 27 -34.41 29.75 1.43
CA ASP A 27 -33.84 31.07 1.18
C ASP A 27 -32.48 31.03 0.48
N LEU A 28 -32.02 29.83 0.12
CA LEU A 28 -30.77 29.62 -0.59
C LEU A 28 -31.03 29.58 -2.10
N ASP A 29 -30.17 30.26 -2.85
CA ASP A 29 -30.08 30.09 -4.29
C ASP A 29 -29.28 28.80 -4.59
N VAL A 30 -29.93 27.84 -5.23
CA VAL A 30 -29.38 26.50 -5.52
C VAL A 30 -29.11 26.40 -7.01
N ASP A 31 -27.89 26.10 -7.42
CA ASP A 31 -27.57 25.81 -8.81
C ASP A 31 -27.32 24.31 -9.01
N ILE A 32 -28.02 23.69 -9.97
CA ILE A 32 -27.87 22.26 -10.27
C ILE A 32 -26.84 22.12 -11.37
N ILE A 33 -25.61 21.78 -10.98
CA ILE A 33 -24.48 21.66 -11.91
C ILE A 33 -24.57 20.39 -12.78
N THR A 34 -24.95 19.26 -12.18
CA THR A 34 -25.02 17.98 -12.89
C THR A 34 -26.00 17.02 -12.21
N THR A 35 -26.59 16.16 -13.02
CA THR A 35 -27.36 15.00 -12.59
C THR A 35 -26.80 13.76 -13.28
N GLY A 36 -27.00 12.59 -12.70
CA GLY A 36 -26.48 11.35 -13.26
C GLY A 36 -27.15 10.15 -12.63
N ARG A 37 -27.29 9.10 -13.43
CA ARG A 37 -27.70 7.77 -12.97
C ARG A 37 -26.45 6.98 -12.67
N TRP A 38 -26.48 6.22 -11.59
CA TRP A 38 -25.38 5.33 -11.25
C TRP A 38 -25.90 3.99 -10.75
N GLU A 39 -25.51 2.94 -11.46
CA GLU A 39 -25.77 1.57 -11.05
C GLU A 39 -24.72 1.13 -10.02
N VAL A 40 -25.17 0.96 -8.78
CA VAL A 40 -24.30 0.55 -7.67
C VAL A 40 -24.01 -0.94 -7.79
N THR A 41 -22.78 -1.28 -8.17
CA THR A 41 -22.34 -2.67 -8.34
C THR A 41 -21.17 -2.99 -7.40
N ALA A 42 -21.24 -4.14 -6.74
CA ALA A 42 -20.12 -4.75 -6.03
C ALA A 42 -19.63 -5.97 -6.81
N ALA A 43 -18.46 -5.87 -7.45
CA ALA A 43 -17.90 -6.94 -8.27
C ALA A 43 -16.37 -6.94 -8.19
N MET A 44 -15.75 -8.10 -8.40
CA MET A 44 -14.29 -8.25 -8.41
C MET A 44 -13.89 -9.25 -9.49
N ALA A 45 -12.82 -8.94 -10.21
CA ALA A 45 -12.24 -9.84 -11.20
C ALA A 45 -11.62 -11.07 -10.51
N GLU A 46 -11.81 -12.25 -11.10
CA GLU A 46 -11.21 -13.50 -10.60
C GLU A 46 -9.68 -13.48 -10.66
N ARG A 47 -9.13 -12.77 -11.65
CA ARG A 47 -7.70 -12.58 -11.90
C ARG A 47 -7.43 -11.12 -12.22
N TYR A 48 -6.35 -10.60 -11.66
CA TYR A 48 -5.86 -9.24 -11.92
C TYR A 48 -4.82 -9.24 -13.03
N THR A 49 -4.22 -10.40 -13.31
CA THR A 49 -3.21 -10.53 -14.36
C THR A 49 -3.50 -11.69 -15.31
N GLN A 50 -3.23 -11.46 -16.59
CA GLN A 50 -3.20 -12.51 -17.61
C GLN A 50 -2.12 -12.19 -18.64
N GLY A 51 -0.98 -12.88 -18.54
CA GLY A 51 0.18 -12.61 -19.38
C GLY A 51 0.68 -11.17 -19.17
N ARG A 52 0.56 -10.32 -20.19
CA ARG A 52 1.00 -8.92 -20.17
C ARG A 52 -0.13 -7.91 -19.94
N VAL A 53 -1.32 -8.39 -19.57
CA VAL A 53 -2.50 -7.56 -19.28
C VAL A 53 -2.72 -7.52 -17.77
N PHE A 54 -2.91 -6.31 -17.24
CA PHE A 54 -3.12 -6.02 -15.83
C PHE A 54 -4.40 -5.20 -15.65
N LEU A 55 -5.27 -5.62 -14.72
CA LEU A 55 -6.47 -4.87 -14.33
C LEU A 55 -6.17 -4.09 -13.04
N ALA A 56 -6.64 -2.83 -12.95
CA ALA A 56 -6.51 -1.97 -11.79
C ALA A 56 -7.75 -1.07 -11.63
N GLY A 57 -8.07 -0.67 -10.39
CA GLY A 57 -9.25 0.16 -10.10
C GLY A 57 -10.56 -0.51 -10.51
N ASP A 58 -11.53 0.26 -11.02
CA ASP A 58 -12.87 -0.24 -11.38
C ASP A 58 -12.87 -1.38 -12.41
N ALA A 59 -11.81 -1.52 -13.22
CA ALA A 59 -11.66 -2.67 -14.12
C ALA A 59 -11.37 -3.99 -13.38
N ALA A 60 -10.80 -3.92 -12.17
CA ALA A 60 -10.47 -5.05 -11.33
C ALA A 60 -11.48 -5.26 -10.19
N HIS A 61 -12.04 -4.17 -9.65
CA HIS A 61 -13.02 -4.22 -8.58
C HIS A 61 -13.92 -2.98 -8.60
N THR A 62 -15.23 -3.17 -8.53
CA THR A 62 -16.19 -2.07 -8.28
C THR A 62 -16.65 -2.17 -6.83
N LEU A 63 -16.38 -1.12 -6.06
CA LEU A 63 -16.70 -1.07 -4.63
C LEU A 63 -17.70 0.07 -4.40
N PRO A 64 -18.96 -0.24 -4.01
CA PRO A 64 -19.96 0.76 -3.69
C PRO A 64 -19.46 1.82 -2.71
N PRO A 65 -19.92 3.08 -2.84
CA PRO A 65 -19.46 4.21 -2.02
C PRO A 65 -20.07 4.18 -0.62
N SER A 66 -20.87 3.15 -0.31
CA SER A 66 -21.74 3.08 0.85
C SER A 66 -20.96 3.18 2.15
N ARG A 67 -19.69 2.75 2.17
CA ARG A 67 -18.78 2.86 3.32
C ARG A 67 -17.32 3.06 2.89
N GLY A 68 -16.58 3.84 3.68
CA GLY A 68 -15.12 3.92 3.65
C GLY A 68 -14.46 4.56 2.42
N GLY A 69 -15.20 4.86 1.34
CA GLY A 69 -14.62 5.43 0.13
C GLY A 69 -13.55 4.53 -0.50
N TYR A 70 -13.69 3.21 -0.37
CA TYR A 70 -12.63 2.25 -0.72
C TYR A 70 -12.28 2.26 -2.21
N GLY A 71 -13.27 2.28 -3.11
CA GLY A 71 -13.07 2.10 -4.57
C GLY A 71 -11.92 2.92 -5.15
N ALA A 72 -12.01 4.25 -5.06
CA ALA A 72 -10.97 5.14 -5.62
C ALA A 72 -9.61 4.97 -4.94
N ASN A 73 -9.58 4.85 -3.60
CA ASN A 73 -8.34 4.70 -2.84
C ASN A 73 -7.63 3.38 -3.17
N THR A 74 -8.37 2.27 -3.19
CA THR A 74 -7.85 0.95 -3.57
C THR A 74 -7.35 0.95 -5.01
N GLY A 75 -8.06 1.61 -5.94
CA GLY A 75 -7.64 1.73 -7.34
C GLY A 75 -6.36 2.56 -7.53
N ILE A 76 -6.17 3.64 -6.77
CA ILE A 76 -4.92 4.41 -6.78
C ILE A 76 -3.77 3.55 -6.27
N GLU A 77 -3.99 2.80 -5.18
CA GLU A 77 -2.98 1.90 -4.63
C GLU A 77 -2.63 0.74 -5.56
N ASP A 78 -3.58 0.24 -6.35
CA ASP A 78 -3.30 -0.77 -7.39
C ASP A 78 -2.26 -0.24 -8.38
N ALA A 79 -2.49 0.98 -8.91
CA ALA A 79 -1.56 1.62 -9.83
C ALA A 79 -0.20 1.88 -9.17
N HIS A 80 -0.19 2.36 -7.92
CA HIS A 80 1.05 2.62 -7.16
C HIS A 80 1.87 1.34 -6.93
N ASN A 81 1.20 0.22 -6.60
CA ASN A 81 1.85 -1.08 -6.43
C ASN A 81 2.41 -1.65 -7.74
N LEU A 82 1.68 -1.48 -8.85
CA LEU A 82 2.05 -2.03 -10.14
C LEU A 82 3.15 -1.22 -10.85
N ALA A 83 3.11 0.12 -10.77
CA ALA A 83 3.96 1.01 -11.55
C ALA A 83 5.45 0.75 -11.36
N TRP A 84 5.92 0.62 -10.11
CA TRP A 84 7.35 0.40 -9.84
C TRP A 84 7.81 -1.00 -10.28
N LYS A 85 6.93 -2.00 -10.19
CA LYS A 85 7.22 -3.38 -10.62
C LYS A 85 7.39 -3.46 -12.13
N LEU A 86 6.49 -2.79 -12.87
CA LEU A 86 6.61 -2.64 -14.32
C LEU A 86 7.90 -1.92 -14.70
N ALA A 87 8.23 -0.81 -14.03
CA ALA A 87 9.46 -0.07 -14.28
C ALA A 87 10.70 -0.95 -14.08
N ALA A 88 10.77 -1.71 -12.98
CA ALA A 88 11.90 -2.58 -12.67
C ALA A 88 12.05 -3.76 -13.66
N VAL A 89 10.94 -4.32 -14.15
CA VAL A 89 10.99 -5.38 -15.17
C VAL A 89 11.37 -4.81 -16.54
N LEU A 90 10.83 -3.65 -16.92
CA LEU A 90 11.14 -3.01 -18.20
C LEU A 90 12.57 -2.47 -18.27
N SER A 91 13.16 -2.06 -17.15
CA SER A 91 14.58 -1.65 -17.09
C SER A 91 15.55 -2.83 -17.07
N GLY A 92 15.04 -4.06 -16.94
CA GLY A 92 15.87 -5.27 -16.80
C GLY A 92 16.50 -5.44 -15.42
N GLU A 93 16.09 -4.66 -14.42
CA GLU A 93 16.54 -4.82 -13.04
C GLU A 93 15.92 -6.05 -12.36
N SER A 94 14.67 -6.36 -12.72
CA SER A 94 13.87 -7.43 -12.13
C SER A 94 13.37 -8.44 -13.17
N ALA A 95 13.31 -9.70 -12.80
CA ALA A 95 12.70 -10.73 -13.63
C ALA A 95 11.17 -10.54 -13.70
N PRO A 96 10.50 -10.96 -14.79
CA PRO A 96 9.04 -10.83 -14.95
C PRO A 96 8.20 -11.41 -13.81
N ALA A 97 8.71 -12.41 -13.09
CA ALA A 97 8.05 -13.02 -11.94
C ALA A 97 7.75 -12.02 -10.79
N LEU A 98 8.42 -10.85 -10.75
CA LEU A 98 8.04 -9.77 -9.84
C LEU A 98 6.59 -9.32 -10.09
N LEU A 99 6.11 -9.34 -11.32
CA LEU A 99 4.76 -8.90 -11.68
C LEU A 99 3.66 -9.82 -11.13
N ASP A 100 3.96 -11.10 -10.88
CA ASP A 100 3.02 -12.04 -10.25
C ASP A 100 2.66 -11.60 -8.82
N THR A 101 3.54 -10.82 -8.18
CA THR A 101 3.28 -10.28 -6.84
C THR A 101 2.22 -9.18 -6.83
N TYR A 102 1.87 -8.60 -7.99
CA TYR A 102 0.78 -7.61 -8.06
C TYR A 102 -0.57 -8.23 -7.67
N GLU A 103 -0.96 -9.35 -8.30
CA GLU A 103 -2.20 -10.03 -7.96
C GLU A 103 -2.16 -10.58 -6.53
N ALA A 104 -1.03 -11.19 -6.14
CA ALA A 104 -0.85 -11.75 -4.80
C ALA A 104 -1.01 -10.70 -3.69
N GLU A 105 -0.66 -9.44 -3.95
CA GLU A 105 -0.76 -8.35 -2.98
C GLU A 105 -2.10 -7.60 -3.07
N ARG A 106 -2.59 -7.29 -4.27
CA ARG A 106 -3.71 -6.35 -4.45
C ARG A 106 -5.09 -6.99 -4.48
N ARG A 107 -5.23 -8.20 -5.03
CA ARG A 107 -6.52 -8.90 -5.06
C ARG A 107 -7.04 -9.21 -3.64
N PRO A 108 -6.22 -9.68 -2.67
CA PRO A 108 -6.67 -9.87 -1.30
C PRO A 108 -7.12 -8.57 -0.60
N VAL A 109 -6.56 -7.41 -0.98
CA VAL A 109 -6.96 -6.11 -0.41
C VAL A 109 -8.34 -5.71 -0.90
N ALA A 110 -8.58 -5.79 -2.21
CA ALA A 110 -9.91 -5.52 -2.76
C ALA A 110 -10.95 -6.48 -2.20
N TRP A 111 -10.59 -7.76 -2.02
CA TRP A 111 -11.45 -8.73 -1.35
C TRP A 111 -11.76 -8.34 0.10
N LEU A 112 -10.76 -7.89 0.87
CA LEU A 112 -10.98 -7.42 2.23
C LEU A 112 -11.90 -6.20 2.26
N CYS A 113 -11.71 -5.23 1.36
CA CYS A 113 -12.61 -4.08 1.22
C CYS A 113 -14.04 -4.52 0.90
N TYR A 114 -14.21 -5.48 -0.02
CA TYR A 114 -15.51 -6.07 -0.33
C TYR A 114 -16.15 -6.68 0.92
N GLN A 115 -15.42 -7.50 1.69
CA GLN A 115 -15.93 -8.09 2.93
C GLN A 115 -16.37 -7.02 3.94
N GLN A 116 -15.57 -5.97 4.13
CA GLN A 116 -15.89 -4.88 5.07
C GLN A 116 -17.10 -4.05 4.64
N LEU A 117 -17.38 -3.91 3.34
CA LEU A 117 -18.61 -3.26 2.86
C LEU A 117 -19.87 -3.99 3.38
N PHE A 118 -19.83 -5.32 3.46
CA PHE A 118 -20.96 -6.17 3.84
C PHE A 118 -20.93 -6.71 5.27
N ALA A 119 -19.87 -6.43 6.05
CA ALA A 119 -19.74 -6.90 7.43
C ALA A 119 -20.69 -6.19 8.42
N HIS A 120 -21.16 -4.98 8.11
CA HIS A 120 -22.04 -4.23 9.00
C HIS A 120 -23.52 -4.46 8.70
N ALA A 121 -24.29 -4.83 9.74
CA ALA A 121 -25.71 -5.18 9.68
C ALA A 121 -26.68 -3.96 9.56
N ASP A 122 -26.20 -2.73 9.56
CA ASP A 122 -27.04 -1.54 9.47
C ASP A 122 -27.54 -1.29 8.03
N GLY A 123 -28.72 -1.84 7.74
CA GLY A 123 -29.92 -1.16 7.23
C GLY A 123 -29.92 -0.43 5.88
N ARG A 124 -28.78 -0.17 5.23
CA ARG A 124 -28.72 0.42 3.86
C ARG A 124 -28.25 -0.57 2.80
N ALA A 125 -27.75 -1.73 3.21
CA ALA A 125 -27.39 -2.84 2.34
C ALA A 125 -28.56 -3.84 2.27
N ALA A 126 -29.64 -3.47 1.59
CA ALA A 126 -30.75 -4.39 1.31
C ALA A 126 -30.46 -5.35 0.13
N MET A 127 -29.21 -5.49 -0.33
CA MET A 127 -28.92 -6.12 -1.63
C MET A 127 -28.08 -7.41 -1.61
N VAL A 128 -27.38 -7.77 -0.51
CA VAL A 128 -26.58 -9.01 -0.45
C VAL A 128 -26.51 -9.54 1.00
N PRO A 129 -26.52 -10.86 1.24
CA PRO A 129 -26.32 -11.42 2.58
C PRO A 129 -25.02 -10.92 3.22
N THR A 130 -25.10 -10.54 4.50
CA THR A 130 -23.94 -10.21 5.33
C THR A 130 -23.11 -11.48 5.57
N GLU A 131 -21.84 -11.49 5.17
CA GLU A 131 -20.91 -12.48 5.73
C GLU A 131 -20.59 -12.07 7.17
N GLU A 132 -20.81 -12.99 8.13
CA GLU A 132 -20.39 -12.79 9.51
C GLU A 132 -18.87 -12.71 9.57
N GLY A 133 -18.32 -11.50 9.76
CA GLY A 133 -16.90 -11.27 9.88
C GLY A 133 -16.60 -10.15 10.88
N PRO A 134 -15.38 -10.11 11.44
CA PRO A 134 -14.99 -8.99 12.28
C PRO A 134 -14.99 -7.70 11.46
N ILE A 135 -15.63 -6.67 12.02
CA ILE A 135 -15.50 -5.30 11.53
C ILE A 135 -14.12 -4.80 11.93
N LEU A 136 -13.36 -4.34 10.95
CA LEU A 136 -12.03 -3.78 11.14
C LEU A 136 -12.11 -2.26 11.33
N ASP A 137 -11.14 -1.71 12.07
CA ASP A 137 -11.01 -0.26 12.27
C ASP A 137 -10.77 0.46 10.93
N ASP A 138 -11.38 1.63 10.74
CA ASP A 138 -11.25 2.39 9.49
C ASP A 138 -9.79 2.77 9.18
N ASN A 139 -8.97 3.07 10.21
CA ASN A 139 -7.54 3.36 10.01
C ASN A 139 -6.74 2.09 9.70
N ALA A 140 -7.17 0.94 10.23
CA ALA A 140 -6.58 -0.34 9.83
C ALA A 140 -6.83 -0.60 8.34
N MET A 141 -8.07 -0.38 7.87
CA MET A 141 -8.41 -0.52 6.46
C MET A 141 -7.70 0.49 5.55
N ALA A 142 -7.57 1.74 5.99
CA ALA A 142 -6.97 2.80 5.18
C ALA A 142 -5.44 2.77 5.15
N PHE A 143 -4.79 2.36 6.24
CA PHE A 143 -3.33 2.56 6.41
C PHE A 143 -2.58 1.32 6.89
N GLY A 144 -3.32 0.26 7.24
CA GLY A 144 -2.84 -0.85 8.03
C GLY A 144 -2.77 -2.19 7.31
N ILE A 145 -2.96 -2.21 6.00
CA ILE A 145 -2.98 -3.42 5.18
C ILE A 145 -1.65 -4.20 5.24
N LEU A 146 -1.74 -5.53 5.31
CA LEU A 146 -0.62 -6.45 5.32
C LEU A 146 -0.50 -7.21 3.98
N TYR A 147 0.61 -7.00 3.27
CA TYR A 147 0.96 -7.74 2.06
C TYR A 147 1.64 -9.08 2.33
N ARG A 148 1.34 -10.05 1.47
CA ARG A 148 1.95 -11.38 1.45
C ARG A 148 2.24 -11.78 0.02
N SER A 149 3.52 -11.88 -0.32
CA SER A 149 3.97 -12.29 -1.66
C SER A 149 5.42 -12.74 -1.62
N ALA A 150 5.94 -13.22 -2.75
CA ALA A 150 7.36 -13.52 -2.88
C ALA A 150 8.27 -12.26 -2.87
N ALA A 151 7.71 -11.05 -3.01
CA ALA A 151 8.43 -9.78 -2.84
C ALA A 151 8.48 -9.29 -1.37
N VAL A 152 7.98 -10.08 -0.42
CA VAL A 152 8.02 -9.79 1.02
C VAL A 152 8.52 -11.01 1.76
N LEU A 153 9.62 -10.88 2.49
CA LEU A 153 10.27 -11.98 3.19
C LEU A 153 9.87 -12.03 4.67
N ASP A 154 9.81 -13.23 5.22
CA ASP A 154 9.67 -13.47 6.67
C ASP A 154 8.44 -12.79 7.31
N VAL A 155 7.31 -12.75 6.58
CA VAL A 155 6.03 -12.28 7.13
C VAL A 155 5.60 -13.23 8.25
N PRO A 156 5.40 -12.75 9.50
CA PRO A 156 4.97 -13.62 10.59
C PRO A 156 3.62 -14.29 10.32
N GLU A 157 3.49 -15.55 10.72
CA GLU A 157 2.23 -16.28 10.66
C GLU A 157 1.20 -15.72 11.67
N GLY A 158 -0.08 -15.90 11.39
CA GLY A 158 -1.17 -15.54 12.31
C GLY A 158 -1.48 -14.04 12.43
N LEU A 159 -0.79 -13.16 11.69
CA LEU A 159 -1.12 -11.74 11.67
C LEU A 159 -2.45 -11.46 10.96
N PRO A 160 -3.27 -10.51 11.42
CA PRO A 160 -4.50 -10.13 10.74
C PRO A 160 -4.20 -9.50 9.35
N PRO A 161 -5.18 -9.48 8.43
CA PRO A 161 -4.99 -8.88 7.11
C PRO A 161 -4.83 -7.35 7.16
N ALA A 162 -5.33 -6.71 8.21
CA ALA A 162 -5.10 -5.32 8.54
C ALA A 162 -5.13 -5.12 10.06
N ALA A 163 -4.36 -4.16 10.56
CA ALA A 163 -4.40 -3.67 11.93
C ALA A 163 -4.07 -2.18 11.94
N ARG A 164 -4.37 -1.45 13.01
CA ARG A 164 -4.09 -0.02 13.01
C ARG A 164 -2.57 0.24 12.88
N PRO A 165 -2.15 1.35 12.26
CA PRO A 165 -0.73 1.64 12.10
C PRO A 165 0.08 1.63 13.40
N ASP A 166 -0.53 2.02 14.53
CA ASP A 166 0.06 2.01 15.86
C ASP A 166 0.13 0.63 16.53
N GLU A 167 -0.58 -0.37 15.99
CA GLU A 167 -0.54 -1.76 16.45
C GLU A 167 0.56 -2.57 15.72
N TRP A 168 1.04 -2.06 14.59
CA TRP A 168 2.16 -2.66 13.87
C TRP A 168 3.50 -2.29 14.49
N ALA A 169 4.45 -3.23 14.42
CA ALA A 169 5.83 -3.05 14.84
C ALA A 169 6.79 -3.18 13.64
N GLY A 170 6.38 -2.68 12.47
CA GLY A 170 7.18 -2.66 11.24
C GLY A 170 7.64 -4.02 10.75
N GLN A 171 6.83 -5.06 10.95
CA GLN A 171 7.09 -6.36 10.33
C GLN A 171 7.00 -6.29 8.80
N PRO A 172 7.69 -7.18 8.08
CA PRO A 172 7.57 -7.27 6.63
C PRO A 172 6.11 -7.42 6.18
N GLY A 173 5.78 -6.72 5.10
CA GLY A 173 4.46 -6.68 4.49
C GLY A 173 3.59 -5.52 4.96
N THR A 174 3.96 -4.80 6.02
CA THR A 174 3.26 -3.56 6.41
C THR A 174 3.85 -2.35 5.70
N ARG A 175 3.05 -1.28 5.60
CA ARG A 175 3.56 0.05 5.25
C ARG A 175 4.61 0.50 6.27
N ALA A 176 5.66 1.17 5.81
CA ALA A 176 6.64 1.76 6.70
C ALA A 176 5.98 2.78 7.65
N PRO A 177 6.22 2.72 8.97
CA PRO A 177 5.68 3.66 9.93
C PRO A 177 6.06 5.11 9.63
N HIS A 178 5.10 6.03 9.80
CA HIS A 178 5.36 7.46 9.83
C HIS A 178 6.04 7.83 11.15
N LEU A 179 7.22 8.44 11.07
CA LEU A 179 7.88 9.12 12.18
C LEU A 179 8.34 10.49 11.70
N TRP A 180 8.32 11.47 12.60
CA TRP A 180 9.04 12.72 12.39
C TRP A 180 10.53 12.52 12.62
N LEU A 181 11.32 12.95 11.64
CA LEU A 181 12.77 12.98 11.68
C LEU A 181 13.24 14.43 11.56
N THR A 182 14.26 14.78 12.32
CA THR A 182 14.96 16.06 12.22
C THR A 182 16.30 15.80 11.55
N GLY A 183 16.47 16.31 10.32
CA GLY A 183 17.77 16.37 9.65
C GLY A 183 18.49 17.68 9.93
N ASP A 184 19.62 17.90 9.25
CA ASP A 184 20.47 19.07 9.44
C ASP A 184 19.75 20.40 9.17
N THR A 185 18.84 20.41 8.18
CA THR A 185 18.21 21.65 7.67
C THR A 185 16.68 21.65 7.75
N ASN A 186 16.05 20.50 7.96
CA ASN A 186 14.60 20.38 7.92
C ASN A 186 14.08 19.21 8.75
N ARG A 187 12.82 19.35 9.19
CA ARG A 187 12.02 18.25 9.72
C ARG A 187 11.28 17.59 8.55
N LEU A 188 11.28 16.26 8.51
CA LEU A 188 10.62 15.46 7.47
C LEU A 188 9.99 14.20 8.05
N SER A 189 9.11 13.58 7.29
CA SER A 189 8.60 12.25 7.62
C SER A 189 9.58 11.17 7.13
N THR A 190 9.62 10.04 7.83
CA THR A 190 10.14 8.78 7.26
C THR A 190 9.54 8.45 5.90
N LEU A 191 8.26 8.78 5.67
CA LEU A 191 7.57 8.50 4.41
C LEU A 191 8.15 9.29 3.23
N ASP A 192 8.75 10.46 3.49
CA ASP A 192 9.38 11.31 2.46
C ASP A 192 10.68 10.69 1.92
N LEU A 193 11.20 9.65 2.58
CA LEU A 193 12.42 8.94 2.16
C LEU A 193 12.14 7.91 1.04
N PHE A 194 10.87 7.52 0.82
CA PHE A 194 10.51 6.41 -0.07
C PHE A 194 10.09 6.90 -1.47
N GLN A 195 9.43 6.06 -2.28
CA GLN A 195 8.86 6.39 -3.61
C GLN A 195 9.84 6.49 -4.79
N ARG A 196 11.16 6.57 -4.54
CA ARG A 196 12.17 6.68 -5.62
C ARG A 196 12.88 5.37 -5.95
N GLY A 197 12.93 4.44 -5.00
CA GLY A 197 13.72 3.21 -5.11
C GLY A 197 13.70 2.43 -3.80
N TRP A 198 14.61 1.47 -3.69
CA TRP A 198 14.81 0.71 -2.46
C TRP A 198 15.53 1.55 -1.41
N VAL A 199 15.06 1.47 -0.17
CA VAL A 199 15.61 2.24 0.96
C VAL A 199 15.95 1.33 2.12
N LEU A 200 17.16 1.46 2.65
CA LEU A 200 17.61 0.81 3.87
C LEU A 200 17.66 1.84 5.01
N LEU A 201 16.94 1.56 6.10
CA LEU A 201 17.03 2.35 7.34
C LEU A 201 17.73 1.52 8.42
N ALA A 202 18.76 2.09 9.04
CA ALA A 202 19.46 1.49 10.17
C ALA A 202 20.08 2.57 11.07
N GLU A 203 20.34 2.24 12.34
CA GLU A 203 21.17 3.08 13.22
C GLU A 203 22.66 2.74 13.06
N ASN A 204 22.97 1.44 12.96
CA ASN A 204 24.32 0.92 12.76
C ASN A 204 24.76 1.07 11.29
N ASP A 205 25.87 1.79 11.07
CA ASP A 205 26.43 2.11 9.75
C ASP A 205 27.14 0.91 9.07
N ALA A 206 27.41 -0.18 9.80
CA ALA A 206 27.93 -1.42 9.22
C ALA A 206 27.01 -1.98 8.11
N TRP A 207 25.71 -1.66 8.16
CA TRP A 207 24.76 -2.02 7.12
C TRP A 207 25.01 -1.33 5.78
N PHE A 208 25.75 -0.21 5.75
CA PHE A 208 25.86 0.61 4.54
C PHE A 208 26.90 0.03 3.61
N ALA A 209 28.05 -0.39 4.16
CA ALA A 209 29.02 -1.19 3.43
C ALA A 209 28.42 -2.54 2.96
N ALA A 210 27.50 -3.12 3.73
CA ALA A 210 26.76 -4.32 3.32
C ALA A 210 25.79 -4.02 2.16
N ALA A 211 25.13 -2.87 2.16
CA ALA A 211 24.22 -2.43 1.10
C ALA A 211 24.93 -2.15 -0.20
N GLU A 212 26.10 -1.51 -0.17
CA GLU A 212 26.95 -1.30 -1.35
C GLU A 212 27.34 -2.64 -1.99
N GLN A 213 27.83 -3.59 -1.20
CA GLN A 213 28.17 -4.93 -1.70
C GLN A 213 26.95 -5.69 -2.23
N ALA A 214 25.80 -5.58 -1.57
CA ALA A 214 24.58 -6.20 -2.04
C ALA A 214 24.14 -5.60 -3.38
N ALA A 215 24.17 -4.28 -3.52
CA ALA A 215 23.83 -3.57 -4.75
C ALA A 215 24.76 -3.94 -5.92
N GLU A 216 26.06 -4.09 -5.67
CA GLU A 216 27.02 -4.56 -6.68
C GLU A 216 26.71 -5.98 -7.17
N ARG A 217 26.35 -6.88 -6.24
CA ARG A 217 26.09 -8.30 -6.53
C ARG A 217 24.74 -8.52 -7.22
N THR A 218 23.71 -7.77 -6.83
CA THR A 218 22.34 -7.93 -7.39
C THR A 218 22.09 -7.02 -8.59
N GLY A 219 22.79 -5.89 -8.68
CA GLY A 219 22.49 -4.82 -9.64
C GLY A 219 21.38 -3.88 -9.18
N VAL A 220 20.80 -4.08 -7.99
CA VAL A 220 19.69 -3.27 -7.47
C VAL A 220 20.22 -2.17 -6.57
N THR A 221 19.90 -0.92 -6.90
CA THR A 221 20.37 0.25 -6.15
C THR A 221 19.57 0.41 -4.85
N VAL A 222 20.27 0.59 -3.73
CA VAL A 222 19.67 0.82 -2.40
C VAL A 222 20.17 2.14 -1.84
N THR A 223 19.24 3.01 -1.43
CA THR A 223 19.56 4.26 -0.74
C THR A 223 19.58 4.02 0.77
N CYS A 224 20.69 4.32 1.44
CA CYS A 224 20.84 4.13 2.88
C CYS A 224 20.58 5.44 3.64
N HIS A 225 19.80 5.38 4.72
CA HIS A 225 19.64 6.50 5.65
C HIS A 225 19.96 6.07 7.08
N GLN A 226 20.88 6.82 7.71
CA GLN A 226 21.28 6.57 9.09
C GLN A 226 20.36 7.29 10.07
N ILE A 227 19.64 6.50 10.85
CA ILE A 227 18.79 6.99 11.93
C ILE A 227 19.64 7.17 13.18
N GLY A 228 19.44 8.28 13.90
CA GLY A 228 20.32 8.69 15.00
C GLY A 228 21.68 9.27 14.56
N GLY A 229 22.03 9.15 13.27
CA GLY A 229 23.19 9.79 12.64
C GLY A 229 22.82 11.13 12.04
N ARG A 230 22.45 11.18 10.76
CA ARG A 230 22.02 12.42 10.06
C ARG A 230 20.53 12.73 10.22
N LEU A 231 19.74 11.74 10.59
CA LEU A 231 18.30 11.86 10.77
C LEU A 231 17.93 11.45 12.18
N HIS A 232 17.47 12.39 12.99
CA HIS A 232 17.16 12.13 14.39
C HIS A 232 15.65 12.00 14.60
N PRO A 233 15.14 10.87 15.10
CA PRO A 233 13.76 10.77 15.54
C PRO A 233 13.54 11.60 16.81
N ASP A 234 12.27 11.93 17.12
CA ASP A 234 11.91 12.67 18.34
C ASP A 234 12.42 11.99 19.64
N SER A 235 12.57 10.66 19.64
CA SER A 235 13.30 9.93 20.68
C SER A 235 14.04 8.71 20.10
N PRO A 236 15.20 8.30 20.67
CA PRO A 236 15.99 7.19 20.15
C PRO A 236 15.20 5.87 20.04
N ASP A 237 14.34 5.58 21.02
CA ASP A 237 13.58 4.33 21.04
C ASP A 237 12.36 4.32 20.11
N THR A 238 11.92 5.49 19.64
CA THR A 238 10.75 5.60 18.76
C THR A 238 10.97 4.83 17.45
N PHE A 239 12.15 4.95 16.84
CA PHE A 239 12.47 4.25 15.60
C PHE A 239 12.47 2.74 15.80
N ARG A 240 13.21 2.25 16.80
CA ARG A 240 13.32 0.83 17.12
C ARG A 240 11.98 0.19 17.43
N ARG A 241 11.14 0.85 18.22
CA ARG A 241 9.79 0.37 18.55
C ARG A 241 8.89 0.31 17.31
N ALA A 242 8.87 1.38 16.51
CA ALA A 242 7.99 1.45 15.34
C ALA A 242 8.39 0.45 14.25
N PHE A 243 9.68 0.22 14.03
CA PHE A 243 10.19 -0.72 13.02
C PHE A 243 10.48 -2.14 13.56
N GLY A 244 10.33 -2.34 14.88
CA GLY A 244 10.59 -3.60 15.57
C GLY A 244 12.03 -4.09 15.46
N LEU A 245 12.99 -3.18 15.66
CA LEU A 245 14.44 -3.42 15.52
C LEU A 245 15.16 -3.37 16.87
N CYS A 246 16.30 -4.05 16.97
CA CYS A 246 17.32 -3.78 17.98
C CYS A 246 18.27 -2.68 17.47
N PRO A 247 19.20 -2.15 18.29
CA PRO A 247 20.13 -1.08 17.86
C PRO A 247 20.96 -1.43 16.60
N ASP A 248 21.27 -2.71 16.43
CA ASP A 248 22.06 -3.21 15.30
C ASP A 248 21.21 -3.72 14.13
N GLY A 249 19.89 -3.55 14.20
CA GLY A 249 18.96 -3.98 13.16
C GLY A 249 18.91 -3.04 11.95
N ALA A 250 18.29 -3.54 10.88
CA ALA A 250 17.99 -2.78 9.68
C ALA A 250 16.67 -3.22 9.06
N THR A 251 16.03 -2.32 8.32
CA THR A 251 14.80 -2.59 7.56
C THR A 251 14.95 -2.12 6.13
N LEU A 252 14.47 -2.92 5.18
CA LEU A 252 14.45 -2.58 3.77
C LEU A 252 13.01 -2.29 3.31
N VAL A 253 12.84 -1.11 2.75
CA VAL A 253 11.57 -0.56 2.28
C VAL A 253 11.58 -0.49 0.75
N ARG A 254 10.48 -0.94 0.15
CA ARG A 254 10.24 -0.93 -1.30
C ARG A 254 9.99 0.48 -1.83
N PRO A 255 10.07 0.66 -3.17
CA PRO A 255 9.65 1.89 -3.82
C PRO A 255 8.23 2.31 -3.44
N ASP A 256 7.29 1.39 -3.25
CA ASP A 256 5.92 1.73 -2.86
C ASP A 256 5.72 2.05 -1.36
N GLY A 257 6.79 2.00 -0.55
CA GLY A 257 6.75 2.34 0.88
C GLY A 257 6.38 1.18 1.81
N TYR A 258 6.32 -0.05 1.30
CA TYR A 258 6.11 -1.26 2.10
C TYR A 258 7.43 -1.88 2.56
N ILE A 259 7.46 -2.37 3.79
CA ILE A 259 8.63 -3.09 4.33
C ILE A 259 8.68 -4.46 3.65
N ALA A 260 9.74 -4.74 2.90
CA ALA A 260 9.91 -6.03 2.24
C ALA A 260 10.69 -7.02 3.09
N TRP A 261 11.56 -6.53 3.96
CA TRP A 261 12.42 -7.36 4.79
C TRP A 261 12.97 -6.54 5.97
N ARG A 262 13.31 -7.23 7.06
CA ARG A 262 14.09 -6.65 8.17
C ARG A 262 15.03 -7.67 8.79
N SER A 263 16.13 -7.19 9.36
CA SER A 263 16.94 -7.92 10.34
C SER A 263 16.85 -7.23 11.68
N ARG A 264 16.50 -7.96 12.74
CA ARG A 264 16.38 -7.38 14.09
C ARG A 264 17.73 -6.98 14.67
N ASP A 265 18.79 -7.72 14.34
CA ASP A 265 20.17 -7.52 14.80
C ASP A 265 21.14 -7.58 13.60
N LEU A 266 22.42 -7.26 13.81
CA LEU A 266 23.46 -7.38 12.79
C LEU A 266 23.94 -8.85 12.71
N PRO A 267 23.69 -9.56 11.59
CA PRO A 267 24.16 -10.93 11.44
C PRO A 267 25.69 -10.95 11.24
N ALA A 268 26.32 -12.12 11.46
CA ALA A 268 27.76 -12.27 11.27
C ALA A 268 28.25 -11.95 9.85
N ARG A 269 27.37 -12.08 8.84
CA ARG A 269 27.65 -11.77 7.42
C ARG A 269 26.54 -10.87 6.85
N PRO A 270 26.56 -9.56 7.14
CA PRO A 270 25.48 -8.65 6.76
C PRO A 270 25.37 -8.45 5.26
N ALA A 271 26.49 -8.38 4.54
CA ALA A 271 26.49 -8.27 3.07
C ALA A 271 25.85 -9.50 2.40
N ASP A 272 26.19 -10.71 2.84
CA ASP A 272 25.62 -11.94 2.29
C ASP A 272 24.12 -12.04 2.58
N THR A 273 23.73 -11.71 3.81
CA THR A 273 22.32 -11.73 4.24
C THR A 273 21.48 -10.75 3.43
N LEU A 274 21.96 -9.51 3.30
CA LEU A 274 21.28 -8.47 2.53
C LEU A 274 21.27 -8.78 1.03
N THR A 275 22.34 -9.35 0.46
CA THR A 275 22.38 -9.80 -0.94
C THR A 275 21.29 -10.84 -1.20
N GLN A 276 21.17 -11.84 -0.32
CA GLN A 276 20.17 -12.89 -0.46
C GLN A 276 18.75 -12.34 -0.34
N ALA A 277 18.51 -11.48 0.66
CA ALA A 277 17.21 -10.86 0.85
C ALA A 277 16.84 -10.01 -0.38
N LEU A 278 17.72 -9.07 -0.76
CA LEU A 278 17.51 -8.14 -1.88
C LEU A 278 17.29 -8.88 -3.19
N GLY A 279 18.14 -9.86 -3.52
CA GLY A 279 17.98 -10.66 -4.74
C GLY A 279 16.63 -11.36 -4.82
N ARG A 280 16.13 -11.91 -3.71
CA ARG A 280 14.82 -12.58 -3.66
C ARG A 280 13.66 -11.59 -3.82
N MET A 281 13.62 -10.52 -3.02
CA MET A 281 12.46 -9.62 -3.00
C MET A 281 12.38 -8.69 -4.21
N SER A 282 13.52 -8.37 -4.82
CA SER A 282 13.58 -7.58 -6.06
C SER A 282 13.53 -8.44 -7.33
N PHE A 283 13.61 -9.77 -7.20
CA PHE A 283 13.73 -10.68 -8.35
C PHE A 283 14.91 -10.31 -9.26
N ALA A 284 16.04 -9.92 -8.66
CA ALA A 284 17.19 -9.42 -9.38
C ALA A 284 17.68 -10.43 -10.41
N VAL A 285 17.84 -9.99 -11.66
CA VAL A 285 18.29 -10.84 -12.79
C VAL A 285 19.82 -11.02 -12.82
N GLY A 286 20.55 -10.31 -11.93
CA GLY A 286 22.01 -10.23 -11.92
C GLY A 286 22.55 -9.41 -13.08
N ARG A 287 23.77 -8.86 -12.95
CA ARG A 287 24.46 -8.21 -14.08
C ARG A 287 24.96 -9.28 -15.06
N VAL A 288 24.07 -9.80 -15.91
CA VAL A 288 24.49 -10.56 -17.08
C VAL A 288 24.96 -9.55 -18.13
N SER A 289 26.25 -9.58 -18.45
CA SER A 289 26.83 -8.84 -19.57
C SER A 289 26.21 -9.31 -20.88
N GLY A 290 25.18 -8.61 -21.34
CA GLY A 290 24.60 -8.73 -22.67
C GLY A 290 23.73 -9.97 -22.87
N ALA A 291 22.44 -9.74 -23.11
CA ALA A 291 21.72 -10.22 -24.29
C ALA A 291 20.21 -9.97 -24.12
N GLU A 292 19.62 -9.41 -25.18
CA GLU A 292 18.21 -9.38 -25.54
C GLU A 292 17.27 -8.65 -24.57
N ALA A 293 17.29 -7.32 -24.72
CA ALA A 293 16.14 -6.48 -24.43
C ALA A 293 14.93 -6.95 -25.28
N TRP A 294 13.79 -7.08 -24.61
CA TRP A 294 12.47 -7.26 -25.22
C TRP A 294 12.03 -6.03 -26.00
#